data_AF-A0A8T1JTH6-F1
#
_entry.id   AF-A0A8T1JTH6-F1
#
_cell.length_a   1.000
_cell.length_b   1.000
_cell.length_c   1.000
_cell.angle_alpha   90.00
_cell.angle_beta   90.00
_cell.angle_gamma   90.00
#
_symmetry.space_group_name_H-M   'P 1'
#
loop_
_entity.id
_entity.type
_entity.pdbx_description
1 polymer ?
#
loop_
_entity_poly.entity_id
_entity_poly.type
_entity_poly.pdbx_seq_one_letter_code
_entity_poly.pdbx_strand_id
1 'polypeptide(L)'
;ALRLNGPMQHDVFTVPECTTDADGACTDLGYVVFRLNADNPGVWLMHCHIDWHFVLGLAMLFVEAEDALHDEGLGAFSSNMLLSVCSGNFTL
;
A
#
# COMPACT_ATOMS: atom_id res chain seq x y z
N ALA A 1 17.04 15.52 6.64
CA ALA A 1 16.72 16.06 5.30
C ALA A 1 16.39 14.90 4.36
N LEU A 2 15.44 15.08 3.44
CA LEU A 2 15.03 14.01 2.50
C LEU A 2 16.11 13.74 1.44
N ARG A 3 16.34 12.46 1.12
CA ARG A 3 17.25 12.02 0.04
C ARG A 3 16.50 12.06 -1.30
N LEU A 4 16.66 13.13 -2.07
CA LEU A 4 15.99 13.28 -3.38
C LEU A 4 16.81 12.80 -4.58
N ASN A 5 18.14 12.72 -4.44
CA ASN A 5 19.05 12.27 -5.51
C ASN A 5 19.57 10.87 -5.19
N GLY A 6 19.28 9.91 -6.07
CA GLY A 6 19.65 8.50 -5.90
C GLY A 6 19.11 7.86 -4.61
N PRO A 7 17.81 7.99 -4.27
CA PRO A 7 17.26 7.27 -3.13
C PRO A 7 17.26 5.76 -3.38
N MET A 8 17.24 5.00 -2.29
CA MET A 8 16.93 3.57 -2.31
C MET A 8 15.51 3.36 -2.86
N GLN A 9 15.33 2.37 -3.74
CA GLN A 9 14.03 2.01 -4.32
C GLN A 9 13.73 0.55 -4.01
N HIS A 10 12.67 0.32 -3.24
CA HIS A 10 12.14 -1.00 -2.89
C HIS A 10 10.62 -0.88 -2.69
N ASP A 11 9.96 -2.02 -2.56
CA ASP A 11 8.53 -2.17 -2.24
C ASP A 11 8.28 -2.29 -0.73
N VAL A 12 9.20 -2.90 0.01
CA VAL A 12 9.11 -3.12 1.45
C VAL A 12 10.24 -2.39 2.17
N PHE A 13 9.86 -1.55 3.14
CA PHE A 13 10.79 -0.84 4.01
C PHE A 13 10.48 -1.11 5.49
N THR A 14 11.52 -1.30 6.29
CA THR A 14 11.37 -1.37 7.75
C THR A 14 11.23 0.04 8.31
N VAL A 15 10.15 0.29 9.06
CA VAL A 15 10.01 1.52 9.84
C VAL A 15 10.93 1.41 11.07
N PRO A 16 11.88 2.33 11.27
CA PRO A 16 12.77 2.27 12.42
C PRO A 16 11.99 2.41 13.73
N GLU A 17 12.54 1.88 14.80
CA GLU A 17 12.00 2.06 16.14
C GLU A 17 12.17 3.51 16.64
N CYS A 18 11.42 3.86 17.70
CA CYS A 18 11.64 5.10 18.43
C CYS A 18 12.95 5.01 19.24
N THR A 19 13.58 6.14 19.51
CA THR A 19 14.61 6.27 20.54
C THR A 19 13.96 6.22 21.93
N THR A 20 14.57 5.48 22.85
CA THR A 20 14.04 5.27 24.20
C THR A 20 14.85 6.00 25.27
N ASP A 21 14.19 6.45 26.34
CA ASP A 21 14.85 6.99 27.53
C ASP A 21 15.34 5.89 28.48
N ALA A 22 15.87 6.28 29.65
CA ALA A 22 16.37 5.36 30.66
C ALA A 22 15.27 4.42 31.24
N ASP A 23 14.00 4.80 31.12
CA ASP A 23 12.84 4.04 31.58
C ASP A 23 12.22 3.18 30.45
N GLY A 24 12.77 3.25 29.24
CA GLY A 24 12.30 2.51 28.07
C GLY A 24 11.10 3.16 27.36
N ALA A 25 10.75 4.40 27.70
CA ALA A 25 9.68 5.13 27.03
C ALA A 25 10.19 5.76 25.71
N CYS A 26 9.37 5.72 24.66
CA CYS A 26 9.68 6.38 23.40
C CYS A 26 9.77 7.89 23.59
N THR A 27 10.89 8.48 23.21
CA THR A 27 11.12 9.93 23.26
C THR A 27 10.91 10.63 21.92
N ASP A 28 10.82 9.87 20.83
CA ASP A 28 10.48 10.34 19.48
C ASP A 28 9.64 9.31 18.70
N LEU A 29 9.44 9.57 17.41
CA LEU A 29 8.70 8.69 16.49
C LEU A 29 9.65 8.17 15.41
N GLY A 30 9.63 6.86 15.19
CA GLY A 30 10.21 6.24 14.01
C GLY A 30 9.31 6.44 12.79
N TYR A 31 9.88 6.86 11.66
CA TYR A 31 9.14 7.07 10.42
C TYR A 31 9.99 6.78 9.18
N VAL A 32 9.31 6.50 8.06
CA VAL A 32 9.89 6.40 6.73
C VAL A 32 9.14 7.36 5.82
N VAL A 33 9.88 8.07 4.95
CA VAL A 33 9.29 8.90 3.89
C VAL A 33 9.65 8.28 2.56
N PHE A 34 8.65 7.84 1.82
CA PHE A 34 8.78 7.36 0.46
C PHE A 34 8.14 8.34 -0.53
N ARG A 35 8.50 8.22 -1.80
CA ARG A 35 7.89 8.92 -2.92
C ARG A 35 7.50 7.89 -3.96
N LEU A 36 6.29 8.03 -4.47
CA LEU A 36 5.76 7.25 -5.59
C LEU A 36 5.35 8.21 -6.70
N ASN A 37 5.41 7.72 -7.94
CA ASN A 37 4.74 8.34 -9.08
C ASN A 37 3.43 7.59 -9.26
N ALA A 38 2.33 8.33 -9.38
CA ALA A 38 1.02 7.76 -9.72
C ALA A 38 0.95 7.60 -11.25
N ASP A 39 1.57 6.54 -11.76
CA ASP A 39 1.64 6.20 -13.19
C ASP A 39 1.02 4.82 -13.54
N ASN A 40 0.27 4.22 -12.62
CA ASN A 40 -0.33 2.90 -12.73
C ASN A 40 -1.76 2.88 -12.13
N PRO A 41 -2.80 3.23 -12.92
CA PRO A 41 -4.20 3.24 -12.47
C PRO A 41 -4.61 1.93 -11.78
N GLY A 42 -5.23 2.03 -10.61
CA GLY A 42 -5.61 0.83 -9.85
C GLY A 42 -5.89 1.09 -8.37
N VAL A 43 -6.16 0.00 -7.65
CA VAL A 43 -6.33 0.01 -6.19
C VAL A 43 -5.20 -0.77 -5.56
N TRP A 44 -4.26 -0.08 -4.93
CA TRP A 44 -3.00 -0.64 -4.43
C TRP A 44 -3.01 -0.77 -2.91
N LEU A 45 -2.61 -1.94 -2.41
CA LEU A 45 -2.54 -2.21 -0.97
C LEU A 45 -1.19 -1.75 -0.40
N MET A 46 -1.23 -0.93 0.64
CA MET A 46 -0.09 -0.64 1.50
C MET A 46 -0.40 -1.12 2.90
N HIS A 47 0.45 -2.00 3.43
CA HIS A 47 0.20 -2.60 4.74
C HIS A 47 1.50 -2.95 5.46
N CYS A 48 1.38 -3.24 6.76
CA CYS A 48 2.46 -3.88 7.48
C CYS A 48 2.60 -5.33 7.01
N HIS A 49 3.79 -5.73 6.56
CA HIS A 49 4.03 -7.08 6.06
C HIS A 49 4.15 -8.16 7.16
N ILE A 50 3.82 -7.78 8.40
CA ILE A 50 3.63 -8.71 9.51
C ILE A 50 2.17 -9.19 9.46
N ASP A 51 1.97 -10.46 9.14
CA ASP A 51 0.66 -11.03 8.80
C ASP A 51 -0.42 -10.77 9.87
N TRP A 52 -0.07 -10.93 11.14
CA TRP A 52 -1.00 -10.66 12.24
C TRP A 52 -1.33 -9.17 12.42
N HIS A 53 -0.43 -8.24 12.09
CA HIS A 53 -0.76 -6.81 12.04
C HIS A 53 -1.69 -6.48 10.86
N PHE A 54 -1.47 -7.12 9.71
CA PHE A 54 -2.33 -6.96 8.53
C PHE A 54 -3.77 -7.38 8.85
N VAL A 55 -3.96 -8.58 9.42
CA VAL A 55 -5.29 -9.09 9.79
C VAL A 55 -5.97 -8.22 10.85
N LEU A 56 -5.21 -7.58 11.74
CA LEU A 56 -5.72 -6.61 12.71
C LEU A 56 -6.07 -5.24 12.10
N GLY A 57 -5.83 -5.05 10.80
CA GLY A 57 -6.23 -3.86 10.05
C GLY A 57 -5.15 -2.81 9.86
N LEU A 58 -3.86 -3.13 10.07
CA LEU A 58 -2.74 -2.22 9.77
C LEU A 58 -2.46 -2.17 8.26
N ALA A 59 -3.42 -1.64 7.51
CA ALA A 59 -3.45 -1.54 6.07
C ALA A 59 -4.17 -0.28 5.60
N MET A 60 -3.83 0.17 4.40
CA MET A 60 -4.53 1.22 3.66
C MET A 60 -4.55 0.89 2.17
N LEU A 61 -5.48 1.52 1.45
CA LEU A 61 -5.58 1.41 0.00
C LEU A 61 -5.25 2.77 -0.64
N PHE A 62 -4.43 2.75 -1.68
CA PHE A 62 -4.31 3.86 -2.61
C PHE A 62 -5.24 3.60 -3.79
N VAL A 63 -6.22 4.48 -3.98
CA VAL A 63 -7.05 4.49 -5.19
C VAL A 63 -6.41 5.48 -6.15
N GLU A 64 -5.78 4.96 -7.18
CA GLU A 64 -5.04 5.73 -8.17
C GLU A 64 -5.84 5.89 -9.46
N ALA A 65 -5.91 7.12 -9.97
CA ALA A 65 -6.66 7.50 -11.17
C ALA A 65 -8.14 7.06 -11.10
N GLU A 66 -8.82 7.40 -10.00
CA GLU A 66 -10.22 7.05 -9.72
C GLU A 66 -11.16 7.37 -10.90
N ASP A 67 -11.00 8.53 -11.54
CA ASP A 67 -11.83 8.92 -12.69
C ASP A 67 -11.70 7.92 -13.85
N ALA A 68 -10.48 7.46 -14.15
CA ALA A 68 -10.25 6.47 -15.20
C ALA A 68 -10.87 5.10 -14.83
N LEU A 69 -10.77 4.71 -13.56
CA LEU A 69 -11.41 3.48 -13.06
C LEU A 69 -12.95 3.57 -13.14
N HIS A 70 -13.52 4.74 -12.84
CA HIS A 70 -14.96 4.97 -12.96
C HIS A 70 -15.44 4.95 -14.42
N ASP A 71 -14.69 5.57 -15.34
CA ASP A 71 -15.03 5.61 -16.76
C ASP A 71 -15.00 4.20 -17.41
N GLU A 72 -14.02 3.37 -17.02
CA GLU A 72 -13.89 1.99 -17.52
C GLU A 72 -14.83 0.99 -16.80
N GLY A 73 -15.27 1.31 -15.59
CA GLY A 73 -16.15 0.45 -14.78
C GLY A 73 -15.55 -0.92 -14.51
N LEU A 74 -16.32 -2.00 -14.72
CA LEU A 74 -15.82 -3.38 -14.56
C LEU A 74 -14.70 -3.72 -15.56
N GLY A 75 -14.60 -2.99 -16.67
CA GLY A 75 -13.55 -3.17 -17.68
C GLY A 75 -12.16 -2.77 -17.18
N ALA A 76 -12.07 -1.95 -16.12
CA ALA A 76 -10.82 -1.58 -15.46
C ALA A 76 -10.12 -2.77 -14.79
N PHE A 77 -10.88 -3.85 -14.51
CA PHE A 77 -10.38 -5.04 -13.83
C PHE A 77 -10.37 -6.23 -14.77
N SER A 78 -9.52 -7.22 -14.46
CA SER A 78 -9.39 -8.41 -15.30
C SER A 78 -10.73 -9.14 -15.45
N SER A 79 -11.07 -9.58 -16.66
CA SER A 79 -12.22 -10.47 -16.91
C SER A 79 -11.91 -11.94 -16.62
N ASN A 80 -10.68 -12.26 -16.20
CA ASN A 80 -10.27 -13.60 -15.85
C ASN A 80 -10.73 -13.96 -14.43
N MET A 81 -11.42 -15.09 -14.26
CA MET A 81 -11.91 -15.56 -12.96
C MET A 81 -10.81 -15.75 -11.90
N LEU A 82 -9.57 -16.02 -12.30
CA LEU A 82 -8.40 -16.08 -11.39
C LEU A 82 -8.02 -14.72 -10.82
N LEU A 83 -8.30 -13.64 -11.56
CA LEU A 83 -7.89 -12.28 -11.25
C LEU A 83 -9.06 -11.39 -10.81
N SER A 84 -10.29 -11.77 -11.16
CA SER A 84 -11.53 -11.13 -10.73
C SER A 84 -12.66 -12.15 -10.60
N VAL A 85 -12.92 -12.55 -9.36
CA VAL A 85 -13.96 -13.54 -9.03
C VAL A 85 -15.36 -13.02 -9.40
N CYS A 86 -15.59 -11.72 -9.19
CA CYS A 86 -16.91 -11.10 -9.38
C CYS A 86 -17.21 -10.69 -10.82
N SER A 87 -16.21 -10.67 -11.72
CA SER A 87 -16.41 -10.34 -13.14
C SER A 87 -16.82 -11.54 -13.99
N GLY A 88 -16.69 -12.77 -13.48
CA GLY A 88 -17.15 -13.97 -14.16
C GLY A 88 -18.67 -14.11 -14.12
N ASN A 89 -19.26 -14.65 -15.18
CA ASN A 89 -20.67 -15.03 -15.20
C ASN A 89 -20.87 -16.27 -14.31
N PHE A 90 -20.91 -16.06 -12.99
CA PHE A 90 -21.16 -17.11 -12.00
C PHE A 90 -22.66 -17.42 -11.96
N THR A 91 -23.13 -18.20 -12.92
CA THR A 91 -24.41 -18.90 -12.81
C THR A 91 -24.17 -20.24 -12.15
N LEU A 92 -24.75 -20.43 -10.95
CA LEU A 92 -24.91 -21.74 -10.29
C LEU A 92 -25.58 -22.76 -11.22
#